data_AF-A0A8T4D8J5-F1
#
_entry.id   AF-A0A8T4D8J5-F1
#
_cell.length_a   1.000
_cell.length_b   1.000
_cell.length_c   1.000
_cell.angle_alpha   90.00
_cell.angle_beta   90.00
_cell.angle_gamma   90.00
#
_symmetry.space_group_name_H-M   'P 1'
#
loop_
_entity.id
_entity.type
_entity.pdbx_description
1 polymer ?
#
loop_
_entity_poly.entity_id
_entity_poly.type
_entity_poly.pdbx_seq_one_letter_code
_entity_poly.pdbx_strand_id
1 'polypeptide(L)'
;MELGTVTSRWDDCWDAAPELYALLKESESVESAREKLIGFLDALEWTYRRDVDTLDAWDYTILEDALRCLKNIISPRNERLSETSALKFVWTAAVTGDADVADDFVDEFVHFFKAVKGKADVYPSCLMAGVELPDFDRHRGREAALLRSEYLDHMGDRMRNYLVRYPSGLAPEIVERRRGNRRRILAVLDATEDDWNDWHWQFSHVFKNLNGFETLKKIIRLVPVQERAIALAVENDVPFGVTPHYLHLMDPEPSDYDYAVRRQVFPPLSYVENMIAHKEDRELAFDFMREHDTSPIELVTRRYPTVAIIKPYDSCPQICVYCQRNWEITSPLMPAALAPMERIDRAIEWFAEHESMMDVLLTGGDPLAMNDKLVEYIVSRLSEIPHIHSIRIATRIPITVPQRITDELCEIFKSYYELGKQTLCMVTHFEHPYEVTPETAEAIKRIKMIGMHVYNQQVFTFANSRRFETAALRIAMKQIGVDPYYLFNMKGKGEIEDYAVPVARILQERKEEARLLPGIFRSDEPVFNVPFLGKNHLR
;
A
#
# COMPACT_ATOMS: atom_id res chain seq x y z
N MET A 1 -2.29 21.62 -45.59
CA MET A 1 -2.42 20.45 -44.70
C MET A 1 -1.09 19.74 -44.74
N GLU A 2 -0.18 20.16 -43.87
CA GLU A 2 1.10 19.47 -43.69
C GLU A 2 0.79 18.07 -43.16
N LEU A 3 1.35 17.07 -43.84
CA LEU A 3 1.42 15.70 -43.33
C LEU A 3 2.36 15.75 -42.13
N GLY A 4 1.79 15.88 -40.93
CA GLY A 4 2.53 15.68 -39.70
C GLY A 4 3.16 14.29 -39.74
N THR A 5 4.48 14.24 -39.77
CA THR A 5 5.25 13.02 -39.53
C THR A 5 4.76 12.43 -38.22
N VAL A 6 4.15 11.24 -38.28
CA VAL A 6 3.82 10.47 -37.08
C VAL A 6 5.16 10.07 -36.48
N THR A 7 5.60 10.80 -35.46
CA THR A 7 6.77 10.47 -34.64
C THR A 7 6.55 9.09 -34.03
N SER A 8 7.52 8.19 -34.16
CA SER A 8 7.46 6.87 -33.52
C SER A 8 7.49 7.08 -32.01
N ARG A 9 6.71 6.30 -31.25
CA ARG A 9 6.76 6.32 -29.77
C ARG A 9 8.15 5.96 -29.22
N TRP A 10 9.02 5.38 -30.05
CA TRP A 10 10.40 5.05 -29.71
C TRP A 10 11.42 6.14 -30.03
N ASP A 11 11.04 7.23 -30.71
CA ASP A 11 11.97 8.27 -31.15
C ASP A 11 12.73 8.86 -29.95
N ASP A 12 12.03 9.18 -28.86
CA ASP A 12 12.64 9.68 -27.62
C ASP A 12 13.65 8.69 -27.02
N CYS A 13 13.42 7.38 -27.18
CA CYS A 13 14.32 6.34 -26.70
C CYS A 13 15.60 6.29 -27.55
N TRP A 14 15.45 6.36 -28.87
CA TRP A 14 16.59 6.35 -29.79
C TRP A 14 17.40 7.65 -29.73
N ASP A 15 16.74 8.78 -29.56
CA ASP A 15 17.38 10.09 -29.37
C ASP A 15 18.13 10.16 -28.02
N ALA A 16 17.64 9.45 -26.99
CA ALA A 16 18.33 9.36 -25.71
C ALA A 16 19.68 8.65 -25.81
N ALA A 17 19.81 7.61 -26.65
CA ALA A 17 21.09 6.93 -26.89
C ALA A 17 21.22 6.39 -28.34
N PRO A 18 21.59 7.25 -29.31
CA PRO A 18 21.66 6.88 -30.72
C PRO A 18 22.66 5.75 -31.00
N GLU A 19 23.72 5.63 -30.20
CA GLU A 19 24.72 4.58 -30.35
C GLU A 19 24.15 3.20 -29.97
N LEU A 20 23.30 3.13 -28.94
CA LEU A 20 22.61 1.89 -28.56
C LEU A 20 21.62 1.48 -29.65
N TYR A 21 20.89 2.44 -30.21
CA TYR A 21 20.00 2.20 -31.35
C TYR A 21 20.75 1.63 -32.56
N ALA A 22 21.89 2.21 -32.94
CA ALA A 22 22.71 1.70 -34.04
C ALA A 22 23.19 0.27 -33.80
N LEU A 23 23.69 -0.03 -32.58
CA LEU A 23 24.13 -1.38 -32.21
C LEU A 23 22.99 -2.39 -32.33
N LEU A 24 21.81 -2.06 -31.81
CA LEU A 24 20.61 -2.89 -31.90
C LEU A 24 20.19 -3.12 -33.36
N LYS A 25 20.08 -2.06 -34.16
CA LYS A 25 19.63 -2.12 -35.56
C LYS A 25 20.56 -2.91 -36.47
N GLU A 26 21.87 -2.84 -36.23
CA GLU A 26 22.89 -3.58 -36.99
C GLU A 26 23.06 -5.03 -36.51
N SER A 27 22.30 -5.48 -35.52
CA SER A 27 22.44 -6.83 -34.97
C SER A 27 21.59 -7.83 -35.73
N GLU A 28 22.21 -8.93 -36.16
CA GLU A 28 21.58 -9.98 -36.97
C GLU A 28 20.62 -10.85 -36.16
N SER A 29 20.75 -10.86 -34.83
CA SER A 29 19.94 -11.64 -33.91
C SER A 29 19.89 -10.99 -32.52
N VAL A 30 18.97 -11.45 -31.67
CA VAL A 30 18.89 -11.05 -30.26
C VAL A 30 20.19 -11.37 -29.50
N GLU A 31 20.85 -12.50 -29.79
CA GLU A 31 22.14 -12.85 -29.20
C GLU A 31 23.25 -11.88 -29.64
N SER A 32 23.29 -11.55 -30.93
CA SER A 32 24.25 -10.55 -31.46
C SER A 32 24.03 -9.18 -30.82
N ALA A 33 22.77 -8.76 -30.68
CA ALA A 33 22.41 -7.52 -29.98
C ALA A 33 22.89 -7.54 -28.53
N ARG A 34 22.72 -8.66 -27.83
CA ARG A 34 23.15 -8.81 -26.44
C ARG A 34 24.66 -8.65 -26.29
N GLU A 35 25.45 -9.35 -27.09
CA GLU A 35 26.91 -9.29 -27.04
C GLU A 35 27.42 -7.86 -27.30
N LYS A 36 26.87 -7.19 -28.33
CA LYS A 36 27.22 -5.80 -28.65
C LYS A 36 26.86 -4.83 -27.53
N LEU A 37 25.66 -4.95 -26.96
CA LEU A 37 25.22 -4.11 -25.85
C LEU A 37 26.09 -4.33 -24.61
N ILE A 38 26.32 -5.58 -24.19
CA ILE A 38 27.17 -5.88 -23.03
C ILE A 38 28.57 -5.30 -23.22
N GLY A 39 29.18 -5.52 -24.39
CA GLY A 39 30.50 -4.95 -24.69
C GLY A 39 30.53 -3.43 -24.61
N PHE A 40 29.49 -2.76 -25.11
CA PHE A 40 29.35 -1.31 -24.98
C PHE A 40 29.20 -0.87 -23.51
N LEU A 41 28.32 -1.51 -22.74
CA LEU A 41 28.07 -1.16 -21.35
C LEU A 41 29.30 -1.40 -20.45
N ASP A 42 30.08 -2.45 -20.70
CA ASP A 42 31.34 -2.73 -20.00
C ASP A 42 32.42 -1.68 -20.33
N ALA A 43 32.56 -1.32 -21.61
CA ALA A 43 33.50 -0.28 -22.03
C ALA A 43 33.14 1.08 -21.43
N LEU A 44 31.83 1.39 -21.36
CA LEU A 44 31.33 2.63 -20.78
C LEU A 44 31.57 2.69 -19.26
N GLU A 45 31.29 1.59 -18.54
CA GLU A 45 31.59 1.48 -17.12
C GLU A 45 33.08 1.74 -16.85
N TRP A 46 33.97 1.10 -17.62
CA TRP A 46 35.41 1.29 -17.46
C TRP A 46 35.88 2.71 -17.77
N THR A 47 35.25 3.37 -18.75
CA THR A 47 35.57 4.75 -19.13
C THR A 47 35.27 5.70 -17.98
N TYR A 48 34.07 5.66 -17.40
CA TYR A 48 33.69 6.56 -16.32
C TYR A 48 34.38 6.26 -15.00
N ARG A 49 34.77 5.01 -14.73
CA ARG A 49 35.64 4.69 -13.59
C ARG A 49 37.03 5.33 -13.68
N ARG A 50 37.51 5.63 -14.89
CA ARG A 50 38.81 6.27 -15.12
C ARG A 50 38.73 7.79 -15.09
N ASP A 51 37.73 8.36 -15.75
CA ASP A 51 37.63 9.81 -16.01
C ASP A 51 36.41 10.42 -15.29
N VAL A 52 36.40 10.33 -13.95
CA VAL A 52 35.28 10.76 -13.08
C VAL A 52 35.02 12.27 -13.15
N ASP A 53 36.03 13.08 -13.49
CA ASP A 53 35.97 14.55 -13.44
C ASP A 53 34.98 15.20 -14.44
N THR A 54 34.35 14.41 -15.31
CA THR A 54 33.43 14.92 -16.35
C THR A 54 31.94 14.81 -15.99
N LEU A 55 31.60 14.10 -14.91
CA LEU A 55 30.22 13.85 -14.47
C LEU A 55 29.97 14.35 -13.06
N ASP A 56 28.75 14.85 -12.82
CA ASP A 56 28.28 15.10 -11.47
C ASP A 56 28.22 13.78 -10.68
N ALA A 57 28.53 13.84 -9.38
CA ALA A 57 28.59 12.66 -8.53
C ALA A 57 27.26 11.87 -8.47
N TRP A 58 26.13 12.57 -8.56
CA TRP A 58 24.81 11.92 -8.59
C TRP A 58 24.55 11.21 -9.90
N ASP A 59 24.83 11.87 -11.03
CA ASP A 59 24.67 11.27 -12.36
C ASP A 59 25.61 10.08 -12.55
N TYR A 60 26.84 10.13 -12.02
CA TYR A 60 27.75 8.98 -11.99
C TYR A 60 27.15 7.79 -11.23
N THR A 61 26.59 8.03 -10.05
CA THR A 61 25.96 6.96 -9.23
C THR A 61 24.75 6.36 -9.94
N ILE A 62 23.90 7.20 -10.54
CA ILE A 62 22.73 6.75 -11.30
C ILE A 62 23.16 5.94 -12.52
N LEU A 63 24.22 6.37 -13.22
CA LEU A 63 24.79 5.64 -14.34
C LEU A 63 25.28 4.25 -13.92
N GLU A 64 26.04 4.11 -12.83
CA GLU A 64 26.49 2.80 -12.35
C GLU A 64 25.31 1.87 -12.04
N ASP A 65 24.28 2.38 -11.36
CA ASP A 65 23.08 1.62 -11.04
C ASP A 65 22.29 1.21 -12.31
N ALA A 66 22.15 2.12 -13.27
CA ALA A 66 21.48 1.87 -14.55
C ALA A 66 22.22 0.83 -15.39
N LEU A 67 23.56 0.91 -15.47
CA LEU A 67 24.39 -0.08 -16.16
C LEU A 67 24.19 -1.48 -15.56
N ARG A 68 24.26 -1.60 -14.23
CA ARG A 68 24.01 -2.88 -13.55
C ARG A 68 22.60 -3.40 -13.81
N CYS A 69 21.60 -2.53 -13.75
CA CYS A 69 20.20 -2.90 -13.96
C CYS A 69 19.97 -3.37 -15.41
N LEU A 70 20.44 -2.62 -16.40
CA LEU A 70 20.29 -2.97 -17.82
C LEU A 70 20.98 -4.30 -18.15
N LYS A 71 22.20 -4.54 -17.63
CA LYS A 71 22.89 -5.85 -17.75
C LYS A 71 22.07 -7.00 -17.17
N ASN A 72 21.37 -6.77 -16.06
CA ASN A 72 20.46 -7.76 -15.48
C ASN A 72 19.20 -7.98 -16.33
N ILE A 73 18.60 -6.92 -16.86
CA ILE A 73 17.39 -6.99 -17.70
C ILE A 73 17.65 -7.82 -18.97
N ILE A 74 18.80 -7.63 -19.62
CA ILE A 74 19.16 -8.33 -20.85
C ILE A 74 19.83 -9.70 -20.61
N SER A 75 19.95 -10.13 -19.36
CA SER A 75 20.63 -11.38 -18.99
C SER A 75 19.83 -12.61 -19.42
N PRO A 76 20.44 -13.59 -20.13
CA PRO A 76 19.76 -14.82 -20.53
C PRO A 76 19.20 -15.62 -19.34
N ARG A 77 19.83 -15.50 -18.16
CA ARG A 77 19.33 -16.14 -16.94
C ARG A 77 18.00 -15.53 -16.51
N ASN A 78 17.90 -14.20 -16.50
CA ASN A 78 16.70 -13.52 -16.03
C ASN A 78 15.56 -13.59 -17.06
N GLU A 79 15.89 -13.62 -18.36
CA GLU A 79 14.89 -13.88 -19.41
C GLU A 79 14.28 -15.28 -19.26
N ARG A 80 15.10 -16.31 -18.96
CA ARG A 80 14.58 -17.66 -18.67
C ARG A 80 13.71 -17.71 -17.41
N LEU A 81 14.04 -16.93 -16.38
CA LEU A 81 13.29 -16.90 -15.12
C LEU A 81 11.98 -16.11 -15.22
N SER A 82 11.95 -15.07 -16.05
CA SER A 82 10.76 -14.23 -16.28
C SER A 82 9.91 -14.69 -17.46
N GLU A 83 10.39 -15.68 -18.21
CA GLU A 83 9.79 -16.20 -19.45
C GLU A 83 9.58 -15.12 -20.53
N THR A 84 10.24 -13.96 -20.37
CA THR A 84 10.09 -12.76 -21.19
C THR A 84 11.46 -12.19 -21.55
N SER A 85 11.65 -11.71 -22.78
CA SER A 85 12.89 -11.07 -23.22
C SER A 85 12.66 -9.60 -23.52
N ALA A 86 13.02 -8.73 -22.58
CA ALA A 86 12.99 -7.28 -22.80
C ALA A 86 13.91 -6.88 -23.96
N LEU A 87 15.08 -7.50 -24.07
CA LEU A 87 16.01 -7.26 -25.17
C LEU A 87 15.38 -7.57 -26.54
N LYS A 88 14.63 -8.68 -26.65
CA LYS A 88 13.94 -9.03 -27.89
C LYS A 88 12.98 -7.92 -28.32
N PHE A 89 12.20 -7.34 -27.40
CA PHE A 89 11.27 -6.26 -27.73
C PHE A 89 12.01 -5.00 -28.19
N VAL A 90 13.03 -4.58 -27.46
CA VAL A 90 13.82 -3.38 -27.81
C VAL A 90 14.57 -3.56 -29.14
N TRP A 91 15.14 -4.75 -29.39
CA TRP A 91 15.76 -5.09 -30.67
C TRP A 91 14.74 -5.13 -31.81
N THR A 92 13.57 -5.72 -31.59
CA THR A 92 12.49 -5.74 -32.59
C THR A 92 12.10 -4.31 -32.94
N ALA A 93 11.84 -3.45 -31.95
CA ALA A 93 11.52 -2.05 -32.18
C ALA A 93 12.62 -1.30 -32.96
N ALA A 94 13.90 -1.58 -32.68
CA ALA A 94 15.00 -0.96 -33.40
C ALA A 94 15.06 -1.36 -34.89
N VAL A 95 14.69 -2.60 -35.22
CA VAL A 95 14.74 -3.17 -36.58
C VAL A 95 13.47 -2.89 -37.38
N THR A 96 12.29 -3.03 -36.77
CA THR A 96 10.98 -2.95 -37.44
C THR A 96 10.25 -1.63 -37.21
N GLY A 97 10.74 -0.79 -36.30
CA GLY A 97 10.17 0.52 -35.95
C GLY A 97 9.21 0.51 -34.75
N ASP A 98 8.73 -0.67 -34.32
CA ASP A 98 7.91 -0.85 -33.12
C ASP A 98 7.96 -2.31 -32.63
N ALA A 99 7.50 -2.55 -31.40
CA ALA A 99 7.33 -3.86 -30.78
C ALA A 99 6.00 -3.93 -30.01
N ASP A 100 5.47 -5.15 -29.82
CA ASP A 100 4.23 -5.38 -29.06
C ASP A 100 4.46 -5.27 -27.54
N VAL A 101 4.54 -4.03 -27.06
CA VAL A 101 4.74 -3.64 -25.66
C VAL A 101 3.88 -2.44 -25.32
N ALA A 102 3.59 -2.25 -24.03
CA ALA A 102 2.91 -1.07 -23.52
C ALA A 102 3.80 0.18 -23.54
N ASP A 103 3.21 1.38 -23.48
CA ASP A 103 3.95 2.65 -23.58
C ASP A 103 4.88 2.88 -22.38
N ASP A 104 4.50 2.40 -21.19
CA ASP A 104 5.31 2.48 -19.97
C ASP A 104 6.61 1.66 -20.05
N PHE A 105 6.60 0.55 -20.79
CA PHE A 105 7.82 -0.18 -21.13
C PHE A 105 8.76 0.67 -21.98
N VAL A 106 8.24 1.43 -22.95
CA VAL A 106 9.05 2.31 -23.80
C VAL A 106 9.65 3.44 -22.96
N ASP A 107 8.85 4.08 -22.11
CA ASP A 107 9.29 5.14 -21.19
C ASP A 107 10.41 4.66 -20.26
N GLU A 108 10.32 3.43 -19.75
CA GLU A 108 11.37 2.85 -18.91
C GLU A 108 12.72 2.77 -19.66
N PHE A 109 12.71 2.36 -20.93
CA PHE A 109 13.92 2.32 -21.75
C PHE A 109 14.45 3.70 -22.15
N VAL A 110 13.58 4.70 -22.36
CA VAL A 110 14.00 6.10 -22.54
C VAL A 110 14.84 6.54 -21.34
N HIS A 111 14.37 6.28 -20.12
CA HIS A 111 15.07 6.66 -18.89
C HIS A 111 16.34 5.84 -18.65
N PHE A 112 16.35 4.53 -18.97
CA PHE A 112 17.59 3.76 -18.94
C PHE A 112 18.64 4.32 -19.89
N PHE A 113 18.26 4.67 -21.12
CA PHE A 113 19.21 5.14 -22.13
C PHE A 113 19.75 6.51 -21.77
N LYS A 114 18.90 7.42 -21.26
CA LYS A 114 19.30 8.69 -20.65
C LYS A 114 20.31 8.50 -19.51
N ALA A 115 20.03 7.60 -18.57
CA ALA A 115 20.91 7.31 -17.45
C ALA A 115 22.26 6.70 -17.88
N VAL A 116 22.25 5.79 -18.86
CA VAL A 116 23.48 5.23 -19.46
C VAL A 116 24.35 6.32 -20.10
N LYS A 117 23.75 7.39 -20.63
CA LYS A 117 24.48 8.55 -21.16
C LYS A 117 24.89 9.57 -20.10
N GLY A 118 24.66 9.29 -18.82
CA GLY A 118 24.98 10.20 -17.72
C GLY A 118 24.08 11.44 -17.70
N LYS A 119 22.88 11.35 -18.29
CA LYS A 119 21.90 12.43 -18.37
C LYS A 119 20.56 11.95 -17.82
N ALA A 120 20.57 11.50 -16.57
CA ALA A 120 19.38 10.90 -15.98
C ALA A 120 18.23 11.91 -15.79
N ASP A 121 18.54 13.21 -15.81
CA ASP A 121 17.59 14.32 -15.58
C ASP A 121 16.81 14.18 -14.25
N VAL A 122 17.40 13.48 -13.26
CA VAL A 122 16.79 13.24 -11.95
C VAL A 122 17.04 14.41 -11.00
N TYR A 123 18.16 15.11 -11.16
CA TYR A 123 18.54 16.25 -10.32
C TYR A 123 18.72 17.55 -11.13
N PRO A 124 18.32 18.73 -10.59
CA PRO A 124 17.64 18.90 -9.31
C PRO A 124 16.27 18.22 -9.32
N SER A 125 15.90 17.57 -8.22
CA SER A 125 14.64 16.83 -8.15
C SER A 125 13.48 17.75 -8.52
N CYS A 126 12.40 17.18 -9.05
CA CYS A 126 11.20 17.98 -9.38
C CYS A 126 10.70 18.83 -8.20
N LEU A 127 10.97 18.41 -6.95
CA LEU A 127 10.69 19.22 -5.76
C LEU A 127 11.47 20.53 -5.75
N MET A 128 12.73 20.53 -6.19
CA MET A 128 13.65 21.67 -6.18
C MET A 128 13.77 22.37 -7.54
N ALA A 129 12.93 22.03 -8.52
CA ALA A 129 12.93 22.68 -9.84
C ALA A 129 12.84 24.20 -9.73
N GLY A 130 13.83 24.93 -10.26
CA GLY A 130 13.92 26.39 -10.19
C GLY A 130 14.39 26.96 -8.85
N VAL A 131 14.80 26.14 -7.89
CA VAL A 131 15.58 26.57 -6.72
C VAL A 131 17.07 26.37 -7.04
N GLU A 132 17.84 27.44 -6.98
CA GLU A 132 19.29 27.35 -7.19
C GLU A 132 19.94 26.66 -5.99
N LEU A 133 20.70 25.59 -6.25
CA LEU A 133 21.49 24.92 -5.21
C LEU A 133 22.73 25.77 -4.93
N PRO A 134 22.93 26.27 -3.69
CA PRO A 134 24.13 27.03 -3.37
C PRO A 134 25.39 26.18 -3.58
N ASP A 135 26.45 26.76 -4.13
CA ASP A 135 27.76 26.11 -4.21
C ASP A 135 28.38 26.04 -2.80
N PHE A 136 27.99 25.00 -2.05
CA PHE A 136 28.42 24.80 -0.68
C PHE A 136 29.94 24.67 -0.54
N ASP A 137 30.66 24.31 -1.61
CA ASP A 137 32.11 24.18 -1.60
C ASP A 137 32.83 25.53 -1.63
N ARG A 138 32.18 26.60 -2.08
CA ARG A 138 32.75 27.96 -2.08
C ARG A 138 32.55 28.74 -0.79
N HIS A 139 31.58 28.37 0.04
CA HIS A 139 31.28 29.08 1.29
C HIS A 139 31.77 28.29 2.51
N ARG A 140 32.16 28.97 3.59
CA ARG A 140 32.56 28.33 4.86
C ARG A 140 31.99 29.09 6.07
N GLY A 141 31.97 28.43 7.22
CA GLY A 141 31.55 29.04 8.49
C GLY A 141 30.10 29.52 8.48
N ARG A 142 29.85 30.71 9.05
CA ARG A 142 28.50 31.26 9.25
C ARG A 142 27.77 31.55 7.94
N GLU A 143 28.48 32.01 6.92
CA GLU A 143 27.90 32.30 5.60
C GLU A 143 27.31 31.04 4.96
N ALA A 144 28.10 29.95 4.92
CA ALA A 144 27.61 28.65 4.44
C ALA A 144 26.41 28.14 5.23
N ALA A 145 26.40 28.35 6.56
CA ALA A 145 25.29 27.95 7.41
C ALA A 145 24.00 28.73 7.11
N LEU A 146 24.10 30.04 6.81
CA LEU A 146 22.95 30.88 6.45
C LEU A 146 22.38 30.47 5.08
N LEU A 147 23.24 30.34 4.06
CA LEU A 147 22.84 29.88 2.72
C LEU A 147 22.17 28.51 2.76
N ARG A 148 22.72 27.59 3.56
CA ARG A 148 22.12 26.27 3.78
C ARG A 148 20.76 26.36 4.44
N SER A 149 20.60 27.22 5.46
CA SER A 149 19.32 27.40 6.14
C SER A 149 18.26 27.92 5.18
N GLU A 150 18.56 28.95 4.39
CA GLU A 150 17.64 29.53 3.41
C GLU A 150 17.23 28.51 2.35
N TYR A 151 18.17 27.71 1.83
CA TYR A 151 17.87 26.62 0.91
C TYR A 151 16.93 25.56 1.54
N LEU A 152 17.14 25.22 2.81
CA LEU A 152 16.29 24.28 3.55
C LEU A 152 14.90 24.88 3.85
N ASP A 153 14.80 26.19 4.08
CA ASP A 153 13.52 26.88 4.25
C ASP A 153 12.70 26.81 2.94
N HIS A 154 13.33 27.06 1.79
CA HIS A 154 12.69 26.87 0.48
C HIS A 154 12.22 25.43 0.24
N MET A 155 13.05 24.45 0.60
CA MET A 155 12.66 23.03 0.52
C MET A 155 11.47 22.73 1.44
N GLY A 156 11.52 23.19 2.68
CA GLY A 156 10.45 23.01 3.67
C GLY A 156 9.12 23.65 3.24
N ASP A 157 9.16 24.84 2.64
CA ASP A 157 7.97 25.50 2.12
C ASP A 157 7.37 24.76 0.92
N ARG A 158 8.20 24.21 0.04
CA ARG A 158 7.70 23.36 -1.06
C ARG A 158 7.10 22.06 -0.56
N MET A 159 7.71 21.40 0.42
CA MET A 159 7.10 20.23 1.07
C MET A 159 5.74 20.59 1.67
N ARG A 160 5.66 21.73 2.37
CA ARG A 160 4.41 22.22 2.97
C ARG A 160 3.31 22.39 1.92
N ASN A 161 3.63 22.96 0.76
CA ASN A 161 2.68 23.13 -0.35
C ASN A 161 2.11 21.82 -0.88
N TYR A 162 2.88 20.72 -0.83
CA TYR A 162 2.35 19.40 -1.15
C TYR A 162 1.52 18.81 0.00
N LEU A 163 2.02 18.89 1.24
CA LEU A 163 1.36 18.31 2.42
C LEU A 163 -0.03 18.90 2.66
N VAL A 164 -0.23 20.22 2.48
CA VAL A 164 -1.53 20.88 2.69
C VAL A 164 -2.63 20.41 1.72
N ARG A 165 -2.27 19.72 0.64
CA ARG A 165 -3.23 19.16 -0.32
C ARG A 165 -3.97 17.93 0.24
N TYR A 166 -3.42 17.31 1.29
CA TYR A 166 -3.96 16.10 1.92
C TYR A 166 -4.31 16.38 3.39
N PRO A 167 -5.35 17.18 3.66
CA PRO A 167 -5.75 17.48 5.02
C PRO A 167 -6.13 16.18 5.75
N SER A 168 -5.70 16.08 7.01
CA SER A 168 -6.13 14.98 7.85
C SER A 168 -7.60 15.11 8.22
N GLY A 169 -8.20 14.00 8.64
CA GLY A 169 -9.56 14.01 9.17
C GLY A 169 -9.75 14.83 10.45
N LEU A 170 -8.66 15.31 11.07
CA LEU A 170 -8.65 16.18 12.24
C LEU A 170 -8.73 17.66 11.89
N ALA A 171 -8.54 18.03 10.62
CA ALA A 171 -8.59 19.43 10.21
C ALA A 171 -9.99 20.01 10.47
N PRO A 172 -10.12 21.21 11.10
CA PRO A 172 -11.41 21.75 11.55
C PRO A 172 -12.50 21.79 10.47
N GLU A 173 -12.14 22.18 9.25
CA GLU A 173 -13.01 22.23 8.09
C GLU A 173 -13.51 20.84 7.66
N ILE A 174 -12.66 19.82 7.78
CA ILE A 174 -12.98 18.43 7.47
C ILE A 174 -13.87 17.82 8.57
N VAL A 175 -13.62 18.16 9.83
CA VAL A 175 -14.47 17.76 10.96
C VAL A 175 -15.89 18.32 10.81
N GLU A 176 -16.03 19.59 10.46
CA GLU A 176 -17.36 20.20 10.29
C GLU A 176 -18.11 19.57 9.10
N ARG A 177 -17.40 19.33 7.99
CA ARG A 177 -17.94 18.60 6.84
C ARG A 177 -18.47 17.22 7.23
N ARG A 178 -17.72 16.48 8.07
CA ARG A 178 -18.11 15.15 8.59
C ARG A 178 -19.31 15.16 9.49
N ARG A 179 -19.48 16.19 10.31
CA ARG A 179 -20.71 16.39 11.10
C ARG A 179 -21.93 16.55 10.17
N GLY A 180 -21.77 17.24 9.05
CA GLY A 180 -22.78 17.29 7.98
C GLY A 180 -23.08 15.91 7.40
N ASN A 181 -22.05 15.17 7.03
CA ASN A 181 -22.19 13.82 6.46
C ASN A 181 -22.89 12.85 7.43
N ARG A 182 -22.52 12.86 8.71
CA ARG A 182 -23.17 12.05 9.76
C ARG A 182 -24.64 12.38 9.91
N ARG A 183 -24.99 13.67 10.07
CA ARG A 183 -26.40 14.10 10.22
C ARG A 183 -27.26 13.62 9.07
N ARG A 184 -26.73 13.67 7.85
CA ARG A 184 -27.41 13.14 6.67
C ARG A 184 -27.60 11.62 6.73
N ILE A 185 -26.57 10.86 7.11
CA ILE A 185 -26.65 9.40 7.25
C ILE A 185 -27.71 9.03 8.30
N LEU A 186 -27.65 9.66 9.48
CA LEU A 186 -28.61 9.45 10.56
C LEU A 186 -30.06 9.77 10.13
N ALA A 187 -30.26 10.87 9.39
CA ALA A 187 -31.58 11.24 8.89
C ALA A 187 -32.15 10.22 7.89
N VAL A 188 -31.32 9.62 7.03
CA VAL A 188 -31.77 8.60 6.07
C VAL A 188 -32.03 7.24 6.76
N LEU A 189 -31.25 6.93 7.79
CA LEU A 189 -31.38 5.68 8.56
C LEU A 189 -32.41 5.77 9.70
N ASP A 190 -33.01 6.94 9.93
CA ASP A 190 -33.91 7.22 11.05
C ASP A 190 -33.29 6.85 12.41
N ALA A 191 -32.05 7.30 12.61
CA ALA A 191 -31.22 6.93 13.76
C ALA A 191 -30.75 8.16 14.56
N THR A 192 -30.35 7.93 15.81
CA THR A 192 -29.89 8.95 16.75
C THR A 192 -28.36 8.98 16.87
N GLU A 193 -27.81 9.98 17.58
CA GLU A 193 -26.37 9.98 17.92
C GLU A 193 -26.02 8.85 18.92
N ASP A 194 -26.96 8.40 19.74
CA ASP A 194 -26.72 7.25 20.64
C ASP A 194 -26.55 5.97 19.82
N ASP A 195 -27.40 5.77 18.81
CA ASP A 195 -27.24 4.69 17.82
C ASP A 195 -25.89 4.80 17.11
N TRP A 196 -25.49 6.01 16.69
CA TRP A 196 -24.18 6.23 16.04
C TRP A 196 -23.00 5.76 16.90
N ASN A 197 -23.09 5.97 18.21
CA ASN A 197 -22.04 5.63 19.17
C ASN A 197 -22.07 4.16 19.61
N ASP A 198 -23.11 3.41 19.24
CA ASP A 198 -23.18 1.97 19.44
C ASP A 198 -22.53 1.21 18.26
N TRP A 199 -21.47 0.45 18.56
CA TRP A 199 -20.79 -0.35 17.55
C TRP A 199 -21.65 -1.52 17.04
N HIS A 200 -22.59 -2.03 17.83
CA HIS A 200 -23.55 -3.03 17.38
C HIS A 200 -24.51 -2.45 16.35
N TRP A 201 -24.94 -1.20 16.53
CA TRP A 201 -25.71 -0.48 15.53
C TRP A 201 -24.91 -0.31 14.22
N GLN A 202 -23.65 0.11 14.32
CA GLN A 202 -22.75 0.23 13.15
C GLN A 202 -22.62 -1.09 12.38
N PHE A 203 -22.48 -2.23 13.08
CA PHE A 203 -22.39 -3.56 12.47
C PHE A 203 -23.69 -4.04 11.83
N SER A 204 -24.84 -3.71 12.44
CA SER A 204 -26.16 -4.09 11.91
C SER A 204 -26.60 -3.24 10.71
N HIS A 205 -26.02 -2.05 10.54
CA HIS A 205 -26.35 -1.10 9.46
C HIS A 205 -25.29 -1.02 8.34
N VAL A 206 -24.47 -2.06 8.19
CA VAL A 206 -23.52 -2.13 7.06
C VAL A 206 -24.27 -2.20 5.73
N PHE A 207 -23.93 -1.32 4.79
CA PHE A 207 -24.50 -1.28 3.45
C PHE A 207 -23.87 -2.38 2.58
N LYS A 208 -24.49 -3.56 2.52
CA LYS A 208 -23.89 -4.77 1.90
C LYS A 208 -24.77 -5.61 0.98
N ASN A 209 -26.07 -5.33 0.96
CA ASN A 209 -27.06 -6.07 0.17
C ASN A 209 -27.87 -5.10 -0.69
N LEU A 210 -28.85 -5.60 -1.44
CA LEU A 210 -29.67 -4.78 -2.33
C LEU A 210 -30.35 -3.61 -1.60
N ASN A 211 -30.93 -3.86 -0.41
CA ASN A 211 -31.55 -2.80 0.39
C ASN A 211 -30.51 -1.77 0.89
N GLY A 212 -29.34 -2.24 1.31
CA GLY A 212 -28.21 -1.38 1.68
C GLY A 212 -27.76 -0.52 0.50
N PHE A 213 -27.68 -1.09 -0.70
CA PHE A 213 -27.33 -0.37 -1.92
C PHE A 213 -28.37 0.69 -2.30
N GLU A 214 -29.67 0.36 -2.25
CA GLU A 214 -30.74 1.33 -2.47
C GLU A 214 -30.71 2.46 -1.44
N THR A 215 -30.34 2.17 -0.20
CA THR A 215 -30.18 3.17 0.86
C THR A 215 -28.94 4.03 0.62
N LEU A 216 -27.81 3.43 0.21
CA LEU A 216 -26.57 4.14 -0.13
C LEU A 216 -26.80 5.21 -1.21
N LYS A 217 -27.58 4.89 -2.26
CA LYS A 217 -27.96 5.83 -3.33
C LYS A 217 -28.78 7.03 -2.85
N LYS A 218 -29.49 6.91 -1.71
CA LYS A 218 -30.20 8.04 -1.07
C LYS A 218 -29.27 8.94 -0.27
N ILE A 219 -28.12 8.42 0.18
CA ILE A 219 -27.18 9.13 1.03
C ILE A 219 -26.16 9.90 0.19
N ILE A 220 -25.50 9.24 -0.77
CA ILE A 220 -24.43 9.82 -1.60
C ILE A 220 -24.72 9.64 -3.10
N ARG A 221 -24.13 10.51 -3.91
CA ARG A 221 -24.05 10.30 -5.36
C ARG A 221 -23.02 9.22 -5.68
N LEU A 222 -23.46 8.22 -6.45
CA LEU A 222 -22.60 7.25 -7.11
C LEU A 222 -22.48 7.65 -8.58
N VAL A 223 -21.27 7.63 -9.13
CA VAL A 223 -21.11 7.79 -10.58
C VAL A 223 -21.63 6.53 -11.29
N PRO A 224 -22.11 6.61 -12.55
CA PRO A 224 -22.77 5.48 -13.20
C PRO A 224 -21.96 4.16 -13.21
N VAL A 225 -20.64 4.25 -13.36
CA VAL A 225 -19.75 3.08 -13.32
C VAL A 225 -19.67 2.45 -11.92
N GLN A 226 -19.67 3.27 -10.86
CA GLN A 226 -19.69 2.78 -9.47
C GLN A 226 -21.03 2.12 -9.15
N GLU A 227 -22.14 2.75 -9.57
CA GLU A 227 -23.47 2.19 -9.38
C GLU A 227 -23.59 0.82 -10.04
N ARG A 228 -23.16 0.70 -11.30
CA ARG A 228 -23.12 -0.57 -12.04
C ARG A 228 -22.23 -1.61 -11.35
N ALA A 229 -21.03 -1.24 -10.94
CA ALA A 229 -20.09 -2.16 -10.29
C ALA A 229 -20.65 -2.69 -8.96
N ILE A 230 -21.21 -1.82 -8.12
CA ILE A 230 -21.79 -2.23 -6.83
C ILE A 230 -23.04 -3.10 -7.04
N ALA A 231 -23.91 -2.76 -8.00
CA ALA A 231 -25.07 -3.58 -8.33
C ALA A 231 -24.66 -5.01 -8.74
N LEU A 232 -23.71 -5.12 -9.69
CA LEU A 232 -23.18 -6.43 -10.11
C LEU A 232 -22.51 -7.19 -8.97
N ALA A 233 -21.79 -6.49 -8.09
CA ALA A 233 -21.15 -7.12 -6.94
C ALA A 233 -22.17 -7.75 -5.99
N VAL A 234 -23.23 -7.00 -5.66
CA VAL A 234 -24.32 -7.48 -4.79
C VAL A 234 -25.09 -8.63 -5.45
N GLU A 235 -25.36 -8.56 -6.75
CA GLU A 235 -26.09 -9.60 -7.49
C GLU A 235 -25.32 -10.93 -7.58
N ASN A 236 -23.98 -10.90 -7.51
CA ASN A 236 -23.12 -12.05 -7.77
C ASN A 236 -22.30 -12.52 -6.56
N ASP A 237 -22.61 -12.05 -5.35
CA ASP A 237 -21.85 -12.38 -4.13
C ASP A 237 -20.35 -12.04 -4.26
N VAL A 238 -20.05 -10.91 -4.90
CA VAL A 238 -18.71 -10.31 -4.84
C VAL A 238 -18.65 -9.47 -3.56
N PRO A 239 -17.61 -9.65 -2.72
CA PRO A 239 -17.52 -8.96 -1.43
C PRO A 239 -17.62 -7.45 -1.55
N PHE A 240 -18.65 -6.89 -0.94
CA PHE A 240 -18.88 -5.46 -0.87
C PHE A 240 -19.53 -5.10 0.46
N GLY A 241 -19.03 -4.04 1.10
CA GLY A 241 -19.77 -3.41 2.18
C GLY A 241 -19.01 -2.28 2.85
N VAL A 242 -19.79 -1.28 3.27
CA VAL A 242 -19.31 -0.07 3.94
C VAL A 242 -20.12 0.16 5.22
N THR A 243 -19.44 0.49 6.31
CA THR A 243 -20.10 0.81 7.59
C THR A 243 -20.68 2.23 7.55
N PRO A 244 -21.71 2.55 8.35
CA PRO A 244 -22.20 3.92 8.44
C PRO A 244 -21.09 4.89 8.85
N HIS A 245 -20.24 4.51 9.80
CA HIS A 245 -19.06 5.28 10.16
C HIS A 245 -18.17 5.53 8.95
N TYR A 246 -17.69 4.53 8.22
CA TYR A 246 -16.76 4.82 7.12
C TYR A 246 -17.41 5.59 5.97
N LEU A 247 -18.73 5.39 5.73
CA LEU A 247 -19.49 6.19 4.76
C LEU A 247 -19.49 7.69 5.10
N HIS A 248 -19.39 8.06 6.38
CA HIS A 248 -19.35 9.47 6.80
C HIS A 248 -18.09 10.21 6.31
N LEU A 249 -17.05 9.47 5.94
CA LEU A 249 -15.85 10.02 5.31
C LEU A 249 -16.11 10.47 3.87
N MET A 250 -17.26 10.13 3.28
CA MET A 250 -17.59 10.44 1.90
C MET A 250 -18.54 11.63 1.79
N ASP A 251 -18.20 12.54 0.89
CA ASP A 251 -19.01 13.70 0.56
C ASP A 251 -20.30 13.31 -0.19
N PRO A 252 -21.31 14.17 -0.25
CA PRO A 252 -22.49 13.94 -1.11
C PRO A 252 -22.13 13.75 -2.58
N GLU A 253 -21.33 14.66 -3.11
CA GLU A 253 -20.76 14.56 -4.44
C GLU A 253 -19.30 14.14 -4.31
N PRO A 254 -18.81 13.21 -5.14
CA PRO A 254 -17.40 12.82 -5.13
C PRO A 254 -16.47 14.04 -5.21
N SER A 255 -15.41 14.03 -4.41
CA SER A 255 -14.42 15.12 -4.38
C SER A 255 -13.00 14.57 -4.36
N ASP A 256 -12.02 15.44 -4.58
CA ASP A 256 -10.61 15.06 -4.49
C ASP A 256 -10.22 14.59 -3.08
N TYR A 257 -10.92 15.04 -2.03
CA TYR A 257 -10.61 14.67 -0.65
C TYR A 257 -11.05 13.25 -0.30
N ASP A 258 -12.16 12.78 -0.90
CA ASP A 258 -12.74 11.48 -0.58
C ASP A 258 -12.44 10.39 -1.64
N TYR A 259 -11.74 10.74 -2.72
CA TYR A 259 -11.33 9.81 -3.78
C TYR A 259 -10.64 8.56 -3.23
N ALA A 260 -9.61 8.75 -2.39
CA ALA A 260 -8.83 7.64 -1.84
C ALA A 260 -9.71 6.73 -0.95
N VAL A 261 -10.54 7.28 -0.06
CA VAL A 261 -11.40 6.48 0.83
C VAL A 261 -12.52 5.77 0.07
N ARG A 262 -13.08 6.38 -0.99
CA ARG A 262 -14.04 5.72 -1.88
C ARG A 262 -13.42 4.53 -2.61
N ARG A 263 -12.22 4.69 -3.17
CA ARG A 263 -11.51 3.60 -3.86
C ARG A 263 -11.27 2.40 -2.95
N GLN A 264 -11.11 2.60 -1.65
CA GLN A 264 -10.90 1.48 -0.75
C GLN A 264 -12.11 0.55 -0.60
N VAL A 265 -13.35 1.01 -0.88
CA VAL A 265 -14.58 0.24 -0.65
C VAL A 265 -15.50 0.12 -1.87
N PHE A 266 -15.42 1.05 -2.83
CA PHE A 266 -16.18 1.01 -4.08
C PHE A 266 -15.33 0.34 -5.16
N PRO A 267 -15.61 -0.94 -5.49
CA PRO A 267 -14.79 -1.68 -6.42
C PRO A 267 -14.86 -1.08 -7.82
N PRO A 268 -13.76 -1.08 -8.59
CA PRO A 268 -13.84 -0.85 -10.02
C PRO A 268 -14.65 -1.98 -10.69
N LEU A 269 -15.22 -1.70 -11.85
CA LEU A 269 -15.98 -2.70 -12.60
C LEU A 269 -15.12 -3.91 -12.99
N SER A 270 -13.87 -3.69 -13.38
CA SER A 270 -12.86 -4.72 -13.68
C SER A 270 -12.68 -5.72 -12.55
N TYR A 271 -12.56 -5.23 -11.30
CA TYR A 271 -12.49 -6.09 -10.11
C TYR A 271 -13.73 -6.99 -9.99
N VAL A 272 -14.92 -6.40 -10.15
CA VAL A 272 -16.18 -7.15 -10.03
C VAL A 272 -16.29 -8.19 -11.13
N GLU A 273 -15.99 -7.83 -12.38
CA GLU A 273 -16.01 -8.74 -13.52
C GLU A 273 -15.01 -9.90 -13.35
N ASN A 274 -13.79 -9.63 -12.90
CA ASN A 274 -12.79 -10.66 -12.60
C ASN A 274 -13.23 -11.58 -11.45
N MET A 275 -13.78 -11.02 -10.37
CA MET A 275 -14.30 -11.80 -9.24
C MET A 275 -15.50 -12.68 -9.64
N ILE A 276 -16.30 -12.25 -10.61
CA ILE A 276 -17.40 -13.05 -11.19
C ILE A 276 -16.84 -14.15 -12.08
N ALA A 277 -15.91 -13.83 -12.97
CA ALA A 277 -15.29 -14.78 -13.90
C ALA A 277 -14.65 -15.97 -13.15
N HIS A 278 -14.07 -15.71 -11.98
CA HIS A 278 -13.44 -16.72 -11.13
C HIS A 278 -14.33 -17.21 -9.97
N LYS A 279 -15.65 -17.02 -10.00
CA LYS A 279 -16.53 -17.36 -8.86
C LYS A 279 -16.37 -18.80 -8.38
N GLU A 280 -16.14 -19.76 -9.28
CA GLU A 280 -16.01 -21.19 -8.98
C GLU A 280 -14.60 -21.61 -8.54
N ASP A 281 -13.57 -20.78 -8.78
CA ASP A 281 -12.16 -21.12 -8.52
C ASP A 281 -11.38 -20.00 -7.79
N ARG A 282 -12.08 -19.06 -7.12
CA ARG A 282 -11.47 -17.91 -6.41
C ARG A 282 -10.32 -18.32 -5.47
N GLU A 283 -10.50 -19.43 -4.75
CA GLU A 283 -9.51 -19.94 -3.78
C GLU A 283 -8.19 -20.32 -4.45
N LEU A 284 -8.23 -20.76 -5.72
CA LEU A 284 -7.04 -21.09 -6.49
C LEU A 284 -6.51 -19.86 -7.26
N ALA A 285 -7.42 -19.09 -7.87
CA ALA A 285 -7.08 -17.95 -8.71
C ALA A 285 -6.49 -16.77 -7.91
N PHE A 286 -6.96 -16.55 -6.68
CA PHE A 286 -6.68 -15.33 -5.91
C PHE A 286 -5.94 -15.56 -4.58
N ASP A 287 -5.61 -16.81 -4.20
CA ASP A 287 -4.72 -17.09 -3.08
C ASP A 287 -3.24 -16.84 -3.44
N PHE A 288 -2.93 -15.57 -3.72
CA PHE A 288 -1.58 -15.12 -4.09
C PHE A 288 -0.49 -15.50 -3.06
N MET A 289 -0.85 -15.55 -1.78
CA MET A 289 0.09 -15.92 -0.72
C MET A 289 0.22 -17.42 -0.51
N ARG A 290 -0.59 -18.23 -1.21
CA ARG A 290 -0.71 -19.67 -1.00
C ARG A 290 -0.91 -19.97 0.50
N GLU A 291 -1.87 -19.27 1.11
CA GLU A 291 -2.19 -19.45 2.53
C GLU A 291 -2.61 -20.89 2.83
N HIS A 292 -3.27 -21.58 1.89
CA HIS A 292 -3.59 -23.01 2.01
C HIS A 292 -2.34 -23.89 2.15
N ASP A 293 -1.33 -23.66 1.31
CA ASP A 293 -0.08 -24.44 1.31
C ASP A 293 0.84 -24.11 2.49
N THR A 294 0.51 -23.05 3.23
CA THR A 294 1.25 -22.59 4.41
C THR A 294 0.43 -22.75 5.70
N SER A 295 -0.62 -23.58 5.66
CA SER A 295 -1.51 -23.87 6.79
C SER A 295 -1.21 -25.25 7.41
N PRO A 296 -0.39 -25.34 8.47
CA PRO A 296 -0.09 -26.64 9.11
C PRO A 296 -1.29 -27.25 9.85
N ILE A 297 -2.23 -26.41 10.28
CA ILE A 297 -3.51 -26.77 10.88
C ILE A 297 -4.54 -25.70 10.50
N GLU A 298 -5.84 -26.01 10.55
CA GLU A 298 -6.90 -25.03 10.31
C GLU A 298 -6.69 -23.77 11.16
N LEU A 299 -7.02 -22.61 10.59
CA LEU A 299 -6.89 -21.27 11.17
C LEU A 299 -5.45 -20.78 11.37
N VAL A 300 -4.42 -21.62 11.25
CA VAL A 300 -3.02 -21.22 11.43
C VAL A 300 -2.33 -21.08 10.08
N THR A 301 -1.68 -19.94 9.82
CA THR A 301 -0.76 -19.81 8.68
C THR A 301 0.66 -19.53 9.18
N ARG A 302 1.61 -20.39 8.79
CA ARG A 302 3.02 -20.29 9.18
C ARG A 302 3.89 -20.11 7.95
N ARG A 303 4.50 -18.92 7.83
CA ARG A 303 5.49 -18.59 6.78
C ARG A 303 6.88 -18.28 7.31
N TYR A 304 7.00 -18.00 8.61
CA TYR A 304 8.27 -17.60 9.22
C TYR A 304 8.69 -18.58 10.32
N PRO A 305 10.00 -18.61 10.65
CA PRO A 305 10.52 -19.52 11.66
C PRO A 305 9.85 -19.36 13.03
N THR A 306 9.60 -18.12 13.46
CA THR A 306 9.16 -17.76 14.83
C THR A 306 7.84 -16.98 14.87
N VAL A 307 7.19 -16.78 13.72
CA VAL A 307 5.93 -16.02 13.59
C VAL A 307 4.90 -16.84 12.84
N ALA A 308 3.70 -16.95 13.40
CA ALA A 308 2.54 -17.47 12.70
C ALA A 308 1.30 -16.63 13.02
N ILE A 309 0.27 -16.79 12.20
CA ILE A 309 -0.99 -16.07 12.36
C ILE A 309 -2.09 -17.04 12.77
N ILE A 310 -3.08 -16.57 13.53
CA ILE A 310 -4.32 -17.29 13.83
C ILE A 310 -5.51 -16.51 13.26
N LYS A 311 -6.41 -17.20 12.55
CA LYS A 311 -7.57 -16.65 11.82
C LYS A 311 -8.90 -17.14 12.39
N PRO A 312 -9.33 -16.74 13.61
CA PRO A 312 -10.58 -17.23 14.20
C PRO A 312 -11.84 -16.62 13.58
N TYR A 313 -11.72 -15.51 12.85
CA TYR A 313 -12.85 -14.81 12.24
C TYR A 313 -12.53 -14.40 10.80
N ASP A 314 -13.36 -14.82 9.85
CA ASP A 314 -13.09 -14.77 8.41
C ASP A 314 -14.01 -13.79 7.65
N SER A 315 -14.29 -12.65 8.28
CA SER A 315 -15.00 -11.55 7.62
C SER A 315 -14.69 -10.22 8.31
N CYS A 316 -15.12 -9.12 7.71
CA CYS A 316 -14.93 -7.77 8.23
C CYS A 316 -16.28 -7.03 8.24
N PRO A 317 -16.47 -6.01 9.09
CA PRO A 317 -17.63 -5.11 8.99
C PRO A 317 -17.57 -4.23 7.74
N GLN A 318 -16.39 -4.00 7.19
CA GLN A 318 -16.15 -3.30 5.93
C GLN A 318 -15.18 -4.08 5.06
N ILE A 319 -15.46 -4.19 3.76
CA ILE A 319 -14.59 -4.91 2.82
C ILE A 319 -13.69 -3.91 2.08
N CYS A 320 -12.38 -4.07 2.26
CA CYS A 320 -11.39 -3.40 1.43
C CYS A 320 -11.34 -4.06 0.06
N VAL A 321 -11.41 -3.31 -1.03
CA VAL A 321 -11.30 -3.85 -2.40
C VAL A 321 -9.96 -4.57 -2.60
N TYR A 322 -8.89 -3.99 -2.06
CA TYR A 322 -7.52 -4.51 -2.10
C TYR A 322 -7.23 -5.60 -1.04
N CYS A 323 -8.27 -6.22 -0.47
CA CYS A 323 -8.12 -7.24 0.57
C CYS A 323 -7.34 -8.47 0.05
N GLN A 324 -6.40 -8.94 0.87
CA GLN A 324 -5.64 -10.16 0.57
C GLN A 324 -6.56 -11.39 0.47
N ARG A 325 -7.56 -11.47 1.36
CA ARG A 325 -8.48 -12.60 1.55
C ARG A 325 -9.87 -12.33 0.95
N ASN A 326 -9.96 -11.47 -0.05
CA ASN A 326 -11.22 -11.25 -0.77
C ASN A 326 -11.81 -12.54 -1.39
N TRP A 327 -11.01 -13.61 -1.50
CA TRP A 327 -11.40 -14.93 -1.96
C TRP A 327 -12.02 -15.81 -0.86
N GLU A 328 -11.75 -15.57 0.43
CA GLU A 328 -12.37 -16.27 1.57
C GLU A 328 -13.74 -15.65 1.95
N ILE A 329 -13.98 -14.40 1.54
CA ILE A 329 -15.12 -13.60 1.97
C ILE A 329 -16.19 -13.60 0.87
N THR A 330 -17.47 -13.64 1.26
CA THR A 330 -18.61 -13.43 0.34
C THR A 330 -19.45 -12.21 0.72
N SER A 331 -19.48 -11.83 1.99
CA SER A 331 -20.22 -10.67 2.49
C SER A 331 -19.63 -10.18 3.82
N PRO A 332 -19.77 -8.88 4.18
CA PRO A 332 -19.45 -8.40 5.52
C PRO A 332 -20.21 -9.13 6.61
N LEU A 333 -19.51 -9.49 7.69
CA LEU A 333 -20.05 -10.18 8.87
C LEU A 333 -20.88 -11.42 8.48
N MET A 334 -20.37 -12.24 7.55
CA MET A 334 -21.10 -13.42 7.06
C MET A 334 -21.34 -14.43 8.20
N PRO A 335 -22.47 -15.18 8.19
CA PRO A 335 -22.83 -16.06 9.31
C PRO A 335 -21.77 -17.11 9.69
N ALA A 336 -21.03 -17.63 8.71
CA ALA A 336 -19.98 -18.63 8.91
C ALA A 336 -18.59 -18.01 9.18
N ALA A 337 -18.50 -16.71 9.43
CA ALA A 337 -17.21 -16.04 9.64
C ALA A 337 -16.50 -16.51 10.91
N LEU A 338 -17.23 -16.81 11.98
CA LEU A 338 -16.63 -17.28 13.22
C LEU A 338 -16.33 -18.78 13.15
N ALA A 339 -15.06 -19.14 13.34
CA ALA A 339 -14.66 -20.54 13.41
C ALA A 339 -15.23 -21.24 14.66
N PRO A 340 -15.57 -22.55 14.57
CA PRO A 340 -15.95 -23.35 15.73
C PRO A 340 -14.87 -23.33 16.81
N MET A 341 -15.29 -23.29 18.09
CA MET A 341 -14.37 -23.25 19.24
C MET A 341 -13.34 -24.38 19.24
N GLU A 342 -13.74 -25.60 18.86
CA GLU A 342 -12.83 -26.75 18.75
C GLU A 342 -11.66 -26.47 17.79
N ARG A 343 -11.88 -25.77 16.68
CA ARG A 343 -10.81 -25.40 15.74
C ARG A 343 -9.91 -24.32 16.31
N ILE A 344 -10.49 -23.35 17.05
CA ILE A 344 -9.74 -22.30 17.73
C ILE A 344 -8.83 -22.91 18.80
N ASP A 345 -9.34 -23.85 19.60
CA ASP A 345 -8.57 -24.54 20.63
C ASP A 345 -7.42 -25.34 20.04
N ARG A 346 -7.68 -26.13 18.98
CA ARG A 346 -6.63 -26.87 18.27
C ARG A 346 -5.56 -25.96 17.67
N ALA A 347 -5.95 -24.79 17.16
CA ALA A 347 -4.99 -23.80 16.65
C ALA A 347 -4.11 -23.24 17.77
N ILE A 348 -4.67 -22.95 18.95
CA ILE A 348 -3.91 -22.50 20.13
C ILE A 348 -2.99 -23.61 20.66
N GLU A 349 -3.47 -24.85 20.71
CA GLU A 349 -2.66 -26.03 21.09
C GLU A 349 -1.46 -26.21 20.15
N TRP A 350 -1.66 -26.01 18.84
CA TRP A 350 -0.54 -26.02 17.90
C TRP A 350 0.53 -24.97 18.27
N PHE A 351 0.17 -23.75 18.69
CA PHE A 351 1.17 -22.78 19.18
C PHE A 351 1.87 -23.26 20.46
N ALA A 352 1.16 -23.92 21.37
CA ALA A 352 1.72 -24.46 22.60
C ALA A 352 2.72 -25.60 22.35
N GLU A 353 2.47 -26.46 21.35
CA GLU A 353 3.35 -27.56 20.97
C GLU A 353 4.61 -27.12 20.19
N HIS A 354 4.61 -25.90 19.63
CA HIS A 354 5.68 -25.41 18.76
C HIS A 354 6.53 -24.33 19.46
N GLU A 355 7.43 -24.75 20.35
CA GLU A 355 8.28 -23.87 21.19
C GLU A 355 9.13 -22.84 20.42
N SER A 356 9.37 -23.06 19.13
CA SER A 356 10.04 -22.07 18.26
C SER A 356 9.22 -20.80 18.00
N MET A 357 7.91 -20.83 18.24
CA MET A 357 7.04 -19.67 18.05
C MET A 357 7.33 -18.60 19.11
N MET A 358 7.38 -17.35 18.69
CA MET A 358 7.60 -16.22 19.60
C MET A 358 6.55 -15.12 19.42
N ASP A 359 6.02 -14.97 18.20
CA ASP A 359 5.04 -13.93 17.84
C ASP A 359 3.80 -14.58 17.22
N VAL A 360 2.64 -14.22 17.76
CA VAL A 360 1.32 -14.63 17.25
C VAL A 360 0.59 -13.41 16.74
N LEU A 361 0.16 -13.44 15.48
CA LEU A 361 -0.71 -12.42 14.91
C LEU A 361 -2.16 -12.91 14.88
N LEU A 362 -3.01 -12.36 15.75
CA LEU A 362 -4.45 -12.53 15.70
C LEU A 362 -5.01 -11.67 14.54
N THR A 363 -5.55 -12.33 13.52
CA THR A 363 -6.03 -11.72 12.27
C THR A 363 -7.13 -12.58 11.64
N GLY A 364 -7.29 -12.56 10.31
CA GLY A 364 -8.33 -13.23 9.54
C GLY A 364 -8.96 -12.23 8.59
N GLY A 365 -10.27 -12.03 8.70
CA GLY A 365 -10.89 -10.76 8.36
C GLY A 365 -10.51 -9.70 9.39
N ASP A 366 -11.43 -9.35 10.30
CA ASP A 366 -11.15 -8.47 11.43
C ASP A 366 -11.45 -9.16 12.77
N PRO A 367 -10.44 -9.44 13.62
CA PRO A 367 -10.65 -10.17 14.87
C PRO A 367 -11.50 -9.39 15.88
N LEU A 368 -11.55 -8.05 15.79
CA LEU A 368 -12.37 -7.23 16.69
C LEU A 368 -13.85 -7.15 16.25
N ALA A 369 -14.22 -7.84 15.16
CA ALA A 369 -15.62 -8.14 14.88
C ALA A 369 -16.21 -9.18 15.84
N MET A 370 -15.36 -9.97 16.52
CA MET A 370 -15.77 -10.89 17.57
C MET A 370 -16.21 -10.15 18.84
N ASN A 371 -17.01 -10.81 19.66
CA ASN A 371 -17.37 -10.29 20.98
C ASN A 371 -16.17 -10.31 21.94
N ASP A 372 -16.26 -9.49 23.00
CA ASP A 372 -15.18 -9.31 23.98
C ASP A 372 -14.76 -10.61 24.66
N LYS A 373 -15.70 -11.47 25.03
CA LYS A 373 -15.41 -12.75 25.71
C LYS A 373 -14.52 -13.67 24.88
N LEU A 374 -14.75 -13.72 23.56
CA LEU A 374 -13.94 -14.55 22.68
C LEU A 374 -12.56 -13.94 22.43
N VAL A 375 -12.48 -12.61 22.30
CA VAL A 375 -11.19 -11.90 22.20
C VAL A 375 -10.36 -12.15 23.47
N GLU A 376 -10.97 -11.98 24.64
CA GLU A 376 -10.37 -12.27 25.95
C GLU A 376 -9.89 -13.72 26.03
N TYR A 377 -10.75 -14.69 25.66
CA TYR A 377 -10.41 -16.10 25.68
C TYR A 377 -9.14 -16.41 24.87
N ILE A 378 -9.08 -15.95 23.62
CA ILE A 378 -7.94 -16.22 22.74
C ILE A 378 -6.66 -15.55 23.27
N VAL A 379 -6.75 -14.27 23.66
CA VAL A 379 -5.59 -13.53 24.18
C VAL A 379 -5.10 -14.16 25.49
N SER A 380 -6.00 -14.55 26.39
CA SER A 380 -5.67 -15.23 27.65
C SER A 380 -4.88 -16.52 27.40
N ARG A 381 -5.44 -17.40 26.56
CA ARG A 381 -4.84 -18.71 26.28
C ARG A 381 -3.49 -18.59 25.60
N LEU A 382 -3.32 -17.62 24.69
CA LEU A 382 -2.02 -17.34 24.07
C LEU A 382 -1.02 -16.72 25.07
N SER A 383 -1.49 -15.91 26.02
CA SER A 383 -0.66 -15.29 27.06
C SER A 383 -0.12 -16.30 28.10
N GLU A 384 -0.78 -17.45 28.23
CA GLU A 384 -0.35 -18.56 29.10
C GLU A 384 0.82 -19.35 28.53
N ILE A 385 1.10 -19.24 27.22
CA ILE A 385 2.15 -20.02 26.55
C ILE A 385 3.52 -19.36 26.80
N PRO A 386 4.46 -20.02 27.52
CA PRO A 386 5.68 -19.35 28.02
C PRO A 386 6.63 -18.81 26.94
N HIS A 387 6.71 -19.46 25.77
CA HIS A 387 7.58 -19.05 24.66
C HIS A 387 6.96 -17.95 23.78
N ILE A 388 5.69 -17.61 23.96
CA ILE A 388 5.06 -16.51 23.21
C ILE A 388 5.39 -15.18 23.87
N HIS A 389 6.25 -14.40 23.23
CA HIS A 389 6.71 -13.10 23.70
C HIS A 389 5.91 -11.93 23.12
N SER A 390 5.19 -12.15 22.02
CA SER A 390 4.45 -11.10 21.32
C SER A 390 3.10 -11.62 20.84
N ILE A 391 2.03 -10.91 21.20
CA ILE A 391 0.70 -11.08 20.62
C ILE A 391 0.34 -9.77 19.92
N ARG A 392 -0.01 -9.88 18.65
CA ARG A 392 -0.38 -8.72 17.83
C ARG A 392 -1.81 -8.89 17.36
N ILE A 393 -2.61 -7.83 17.49
CA ILE A 393 -3.98 -7.80 17.01
C ILE A 393 -4.01 -6.95 15.74
N ALA A 394 -4.10 -7.58 14.58
CA ALA A 394 -4.28 -6.87 13.31
C ALA A 394 -5.76 -6.59 13.07
N THR A 395 -6.14 -5.32 13.10
CA THR A 395 -7.54 -4.88 13.03
C THR A 395 -7.65 -3.53 12.33
N ARG A 396 -8.72 -3.36 11.55
CA ARG A 396 -9.08 -2.09 10.91
C ARG A 396 -10.19 -1.36 11.66
N ILE A 397 -10.73 -1.94 12.73
CA ILE A 397 -11.81 -1.39 13.55
C ILE A 397 -11.61 0.07 13.97
N PRO A 398 -10.43 0.53 14.43
CA PRO A 398 -10.27 1.94 14.82
C PRO A 398 -10.57 2.93 13.68
N ILE A 399 -10.50 2.48 12.43
CA ILE A 399 -10.79 3.25 11.22
C ILE A 399 -12.24 3.05 10.77
N THR A 400 -12.74 1.81 10.81
CA THR A 400 -14.03 1.47 10.18
C THR A 400 -15.21 1.56 11.14
N VAL A 401 -15.01 1.27 12.43
CA VAL A 401 -16.00 1.33 13.51
C VAL A 401 -15.29 1.67 14.84
N PRO A 402 -14.75 2.90 15.01
CA PRO A 402 -13.99 3.29 16.21
C PRO A 402 -14.77 3.11 17.52
N GLN A 403 -16.11 3.10 17.46
CA GLN A 403 -17.01 2.83 18.58
C GLN A 403 -16.77 1.47 19.25
N ARG A 404 -16.24 0.49 18.51
CA ARG A 404 -15.96 -0.86 19.02
C ARG A 404 -14.79 -0.88 20.02
N ILE A 405 -13.97 0.18 20.05
CA ILE A 405 -12.91 0.38 21.04
C ILE A 405 -13.53 1.01 22.30
N THR A 406 -14.18 0.17 23.11
CA THR A 406 -14.81 0.55 24.38
C THR A 406 -13.83 0.47 25.54
N ASP A 407 -14.21 1.01 26.70
CA ASP A 407 -13.40 0.93 27.91
C ASP A 407 -13.29 -0.52 28.40
N GLU A 408 -14.35 -1.34 28.24
CA GLU A 408 -14.35 -2.76 28.59
C GLU A 408 -13.34 -3.56 27.77
N LEU A 409 -13.31 -3.36 26.44
CA LEU A 409 -12.31 -4.00 25.58
C LEU A 409 -10.89 -3.58 25.97
N CYS A 410 -10.69 -2.30 26.31
CA CYS A 410 -9.37 -1.81 26.73
C CYS A 410 -8.94 -2.42 28.08
N GLU A 411 -9.85 -2.60 29.04
CA GLU A 411 -9.55 -3.25 30.31
C GLU A 411 -9.22 -4.75 30.14
N ILE A 412 -9.85 -5.43 29.17
CA ILE A 412 -9.45 -6.79 28.77
C ILE A 412 -7.99 -6.78 28.31
N PHE A 413 -7.61 -5.94 27.33
CA PHE A 413 -6.23 -5.90 26.84
C PHE A 413 -5.21 -5.53 27.92
N LYS A 414 -5.57 -4.58 28.80
CA LYS A 414 -4.73 -4.16 29.92
C LYS A 414 -4.43 -5.30 30.89
N SER A 415 -5.38 -6.21 31.09
CA SER A 415 -5.21 -7.37 31.97
C SER A 415 -4.14 -8.36 31.48
N TYR A 416 -3.80 -8.30 30.18
CA TYR A 416 -2.77 -9.14 29.55
C TYR A 416 -1.51 -8.35 29.12
N TYR A 417 -1.44 -7.05 29.45
CA TYR A 417 -0.29 -6.22 29.12
C TYR A 417 0.56 -5.93 30.37
N GLU A 418 1.69 -6.61 30.48
CA GLU A 418 2.65 -6.45 31.58
C GLU A 418 4.06 -6.17 31.03
N LEU A 419 4.62 -5.01 31.40
CA LEU A 419 5.96 -4.60 30.96
C LEU A 419 7.02 -5.61 31.41
N GLY A 420 7.86 -6.04 30.46
CA GLY A 420 8.93 -7.02 30.71
C GLY A 420 8.50 -8.49 30.64
N LYS A 421 7.21 -8.78 30.40
CA LYS A 421 6.70 -10.14 30.26
C LYS A 421 6.36 -10.50 28.82
N GLN A 422 5.26 -9.94 28.30
CA GLN A 422 4.78 -10.17 26.94
C GLN A 422 4.40 -8.84 26.31
N THR A 423 4.70 -8.68 25.01
CA THR A 423 4.26 -7.53 24.24
C THR A 423 2.87 -7.82 23.69
N LEU A 424 1.87 -7.03 24.09
CA LEU A 424 0.59 -6.94 23.40
C LEU A 424 0.58 -5.64 22.58
N CYS A 425 0.27 -5.72 21.30
CA CYS A 425 0.13 -4.52 20.47
C CYS A 425 -0.98 -4.63 19.42
N MET A 426 -1.45 -3.47 18.99
CA MET A 426 -2.43 -3.35 17.91
C MET A 426 -1.74 -2.95 16.61
N VAL A 427 -2.10 -3.60 15.51
CA VAL A 427 -1.63 -3.27 14.16
C VAL A 427 -2.84 -2.83 13.34
N THR A 428 -2.92 -1.52 13.10
CA THR A 428 -3.96 -0.85 12.35
C THR A 428 -3.68 -0.81 10.84
N HIS A 429 -4.64 -0.31 10.06
CA HIS A 429 -4.60 -0.32 8.59
C HIS A 429 -5.19 0.96 7.97
N PHE A 430 -4.61 2.10 8.33
CA PHE A 430 -4.81 3.40 7.68
C PHE A 430 -4.10 3.46 6.34
N GLU A 431 -4.78 4.07 5.37
CA GLU A 431 -4.37 4.23 3.98
C GLU A 431 -4.33 5.68 3.52
N HIS A 432 -5.03 6.59 4.21
CA HIS A 432 -5.10 8.00 3.81
C HIS A 432 -5.31 8.95 5.00
N PRO A 433 -4.76 10.18 5.04
CA PRO A 433 -4.90 11.11 6.19
C PRO A 433 -6.35 11.40 6.57
N TYR A 434 -7.25 11.34 5.60
CA TYR A 434 -8.68 11.54 5.81
C TYR A 434 -9.27 10.49 6.76
N GLU A 435 -8.69 9.30 6.88
CA GLU A 435 -9.18 8.28 7.83
C GLU A 435 -8.85 8.61 9.30
N VAL A 436 -7.94 9.55 9.55
CA VAL A 436 -7.56 9.99 10.91
C VAL A 436 -8.62 10.96 11.44
N THR A 437 -9.72 10.41 11.96
CA THR A 437 -10.87 11.16 12.47
C THR A 437 -10.75 11.50 13.97
N PRO A 438 -11.55 12.45 14.50
CA PRO A 438 -11.65 12.63 15.95
C PRO A 438 -12.10 11.37 16.70
N GLU A 439 -13.03 10.59 16.13
CA GLU A 439 -13.53 9.34 16.72
C GLU A 439 -12.41 8.30 16.79
N THR A 440 -11.64 8.17 15.72
CA THR A 440 -10.46 7.32 15.65
C THR A 440 -9.38 7.79 16.62
N ALA A 441 -9.14 9.09 16.74
CA ALA A 441 -8.19 9.64 17.70
C ALA A 441 -8.57 9.28 19.14
N GLU A 442 -9.84 9.35 19.51
CA GLU A 442 -10.30 8.96 20.84
C GLU A 442 -10.20 7.43 21.06
N ALA A 443 -10.55 6.63 20.05
CA ALA A 443 -10.35 5.18 20.10
C ALA A 443 -8.88 4.80 20.32
N ILE A 444 -7.96 5.40 19.55
CA ILE A 444 -6.52 5.18 19.73
C ILE A 444 -6.04 5.70 21.09
N LYS A 445 -6.52 6.86 21.54
CA LYS A 445 -6.18 7.38 22.87
C LYS A 445 -6.54 6.39 23.97
N ARG A 446 -7.72 5.76 23.97
CA ARG A 446 -8.09 4.72 24.95
C ARG A 446 -7.07 3.58 24.97
N ILE A 447 -6.71 3.08 23.79
CA ILE A 447 -5.67 2.04 23.63
C ILE A 447 -4.30 2.51 24.15
N LYS A 448 -3.90 3.75 23.89
CA LYS A 448 -2.63 4.30 24.35
C LYS A 448 -2.60 4.50 25.86
N MET A 449 -3.73 4.84 26.47
CA MET A 449 -3.85 5.08 27.91
C MET A 449 -3.65 3.81 28.75
N ILE A 450 -3.91 2.63 28.19
CA ILE A 450 -3.58 1.35 28.84
C ILE A 450 -2.11 0.93 28.62
N GLY A 451 -1.32 1.74 27.92
CA GLY A 451 0.09 1.48 27.62
C GLY A 451 0.36 0.67 26.34
N MET A 452 -0.68 0.19 25.66
CA MET A 452 -0.54 -0.66 24.48
C MET A 452 0.06 0.11 23.28
N HIS A 453 1.01 -0.51 22.58
CA HIS A 453 1.59 0.05 21.36
C HIS A 453 0.61 -0.08 20.18
N VAL A 454 0.62 0.91 19.29
CA VAL A 454 -0.23 0.92 18.10
C VAL A 454 0.62 1.20 16.88
N TYR A 455 0.60 0.28 15.93
CA TYR A 455 1.34 0.35 14.68
C TYR A 455 0.39 0.46 13.49
N ASN A 456 0.87 0.85 12.32
CA ASN A 456 0.10 0.88 11.08
C ASN A 456 0.80 0.10 9.95
N GLN A 457 0.03 -0.74 9.27
CA GLN A 457 0.39 -1.29 7.97
C GLN A 457 -0.39 -0.54 6.91
N GLN A 458 0.28 0.11 5.97
CA GLN A 458 -0.34 0.75 4.80
C GLN A 458 -0.11 -0.11 3.56
N VAL A 459 -1.03 -0.10 2.60
CA VAL A 459 -0.81 -0.63 1.25
C VAL A 459 -0.68 0.52 0.27
N PHE A 460 0.44 0.57 -0.43
CA PHE A 460 0.70 1.57 -1.46
C PHE A 460 -0.06 1.20 -2.73
N THR A 461 -1.13 1.95 -3.00
CA THR A 461 -2.06 1.76 -4.10
C THR A 461 -2.06 2.97 -5.02
N PHE A 462 -2.56 2.80 -6.24
CA PHE A 462 -2.71 3.93 -7.17
C PHE A 462 -3.44 5.11 -6.53
N ALA A 463 -4.44 4.83 -5.69
CA ALA A 463 -5.30 5.83 -5.06
C ALA A 463 -4.64 6.64 -3.93
N ASN A 464 -3.51 6.19 -3.37
CA ASN A 464 -2.79 6.89 -2.29
C ASN A 464 -1.29 7.08 -2.58
N SER A 465 -0.92 7.07 -3.86
CA SER A 465 0.46 7.17 -4.32
C SER A 465 0.86 8.56 -4.83
N ARG A 466 0.03 9.60 -4.63
CA ARG A 466 0.40 10.95 -5.06
C ARG A 466 1.53 11.51 -4.21
N ARG A 467 2.29 12.46 -4.76
CA ARG A 467 3.45 13.05 -4.09
C ARG A 467 3.04 13.67 -2.75
N PHE A 468 3.74 13.29 -1.68
CA PHE A 468 3.58 13.60 -0.25
C PHE A 468 2.28 13.09 0.41
N GLU A 469 1.46 12.31 -0.27
CA GLU A 469 0.19 11.82 0.30
C GLU A 469 0.44 10.84 1.46
N THR A 470 1.32 9.86 1.25
CA THR A 470 1.78 8.93 2.29
C THR A 470 2.53 9.65 3.41
N ALA A 471 3.33 10.67 3.08
CA ALA A 471 4.01 11.51 4.06
C ALA A 471 3.02 12.25 4.98
N ALA A 472 1.95 12.82 4.41
CA ALA A 472 0.88 13.45 5.19
C ALA A 472 0.18 12.44 6.11
N LEU A 473 -0.01 11.20 5.65
CA LEU A 473 -0.63 10.15 6.47
C LEU A 473 0.24 9.82 7.69
N ARG A 474 1.55 9.65 7.49
CA ARG A 474 2.48 9.38 8.60
C ARG A 474 2.47 10.49 9.65
N ILE A 475 2.40 11.76 9.23
CA ILE A 475 2.25 12.90 10.14
C ILE A 475 0.93 12.78 10.92
N ALA A 476 -0.19 12.55 10.23
CA ALA A 476 -1.50 12.46 10.85
C ALA A 476 -1.61 11.28 11.85
N MET A 477 -1.12 10.10 11.48
CA MET A 477 -1.06 8.93 12.36
C MET A 477 -0.21 9.21 13.61
N LYS A 478 0.94 9.87 13.43
CA LYS A 478 1.80 10.22 14.56
C LYS A 478 1.15 11.18 15.54
N GLN A 479 0.33 12.12 15.06
CA GLN A 479 -0.40 13.04 15.93
C GLN A 479 -1.37 12.33 16.88
N ILE A 480 -1.87 11.14 16.51
CA ILE A 480 -2.78 10.34 17.35
C ILE A 480 -2.08 9.17 18.06
N GLY A 481 -0.75 9.07 17.97
CA GLY A 481 0.02 8.05 18.69
C GLY A 481 0.15 6.69 17.99
N VAL A 482 -0.07 6.64 16.67
CA VAL A 482 0.08 5.44 15.82
C VAL A 482 1.44 5.47 15.09
N ASP A 483 2.24 4.41 15.25
CA ASP A 483 3.55 4.23 14.62
C ASP A 483 3.46 3.66 13.19
N PRO A 484 4.00 4.33 12.16
CA PRO A 484 4.19 3.70 10.85
C PRO A 484 5.08 2.46 10.96
N TYR A 485 4.64 1.33 10.42
CA TYR A 485 5.36 0.05 10.52
C TYR A 485 5.73 -0.52 9.15
N TYR A 486 4.76 -0.81 8.29
CA TYR A 486 5.04 -1.29 6.93
C TYR A 486 4.28 -0.48 5.90
N LEU A 487 4.93 -0.28 4.76
CA LEU A 487 4.31 0.17 3.52
C LEU A 487 4.37 -0.98 2.51
N PHE A 488 3.27 -1.69 2.33
CA PHE A 488 3.18 -2.81 1.41
C PHE A 488 3.09 -2.31 -0.02
N ASN A 489 3.98 -2.80 -0.89
CA ASN A 489 3.68 -2.83 -2.32
C ASN A 489 2.41 -3.64 -2.55
N MET A 490 1.60 -3.19 -3.51
CA MET A 490 0.41 -3.90 -3.91
C MET A 490 0.75 -5.35 -4.28
N LYS A 491 -0.08 -6.31 -3.84
CA LYS A 491 0.12 -7.71 -4.21
C LYS A 491 -0.22 -7.89 -5.69
N GLY A 492 0.52 -8.75 -6.39
CA GLY A 492 0.31 -9.07 -7.80
C GLY A 492 -0.91 -9.96 -8.03
N LYS A 493 -2.08 -9.46 -7.68
CA LYS A 493 -3.38 -10.13 -7.75
C LYS A 493 -4.15 -9.57 -8.94
N GLY A 494 -4.50 -10.42 -9.91
CA GLY A 494 -5.07 -9.99 -11.19
C GLY A 494 -6.39 -9.24 -11.05
N GLU A 495 -7.21 -9.59 -10.05
CA GLU A 495 -8.49 -8.93 -9.85
C GLU A 495 -8.38 -7.48 -9.35
N ILE A 496 -7.22 -7.08 -8.80
CA ILE A 496 -6.93 -5.76 -8.26
C ILE A 496 -5.77 -5.05 -8.98
N GLU A 497 -5.54 -5.40 -10.24
CA GLU A 497 -4.50 -4.78 -11.08
C GLU A 497 -4.63 -3.25 -11.16
N ASP A 498 -5.85 -2.71 -11.17
CA ASP A 498 -6.16 -1.27 -11.11
C ASP A 498 -5.58 -0.53 -9.87
N TYR A 499 -5.11 -1.27 -8.86
CA TYR A 499 -4.50 -0.72 -7.65
C TYR A 499 -2.97 -0.76 -7.70
N ALA A 500 -2.39 -1.45 -8.68
CA ALA A 500 -0.95 -1.60 -8.80
C ALA A 500 -0.27 -0.23 -8.93
N VAL A 501 0.93 -0.15 -8.36
CA VAL A 501 1.80 1.02 -8.48
C VAL A 501 3.18 0.51 -8.86
N PRO A 502 3.87 1.15 -9.82
CA PRO A 502 5.24 0.78 -10.15
C PRO A 502 6.14 0.83 -8.91
N VAL A 503 7.02 -0.17 -8.76
CA VAL A 503 7.99 -0.22 -7.65
C VAL A 503 8.87 1.04 -7.62
N ALA A 504 9.14 1.63 -8.79
CA ALA A 504 9.85 2.90 -8.89
C ALA A 504 9.17 4.03 -8.09
N ARG A 505 7.83 4.10 -8.08
CA ARG A 505 7.10 5.16 -7.38
C ARG A 505 7.14 5.00 -5.86
N ILE A 506 7.08 3.79 -5.31
CA ILE A 506 7.27 3.56 -3.86
C ILE A 506 8.72 3.85 -3.44
N LEU A 507 9.72 3.54 -4.28
CA LEU A 507 11.11 3.91 -4.03
C LEU A 507 11.32 5.43 -4.12
N GLN A 508 10.62 6.11 -5.02
CA GLN A 508 10.61 7.56 -5.11
C GLN A 508 10.02 8.19 -3.85
N GLU A 509 8.86 7.72 -3.39
CA GLU A 509 8.23 8.16 -2.13
C GLU A 509 9.23 8.07 -0.97
N ARG A 510 9.90 6.93 -0.84
CA ARG A 510 10.95 6.71 0.16
C ARG A 510 12.11 7.68 0.09
N LYS A 511 12.68 7.85 -1.11
CA LYS A 511 13.93 8.58 -1.32
C LYS A 511 13.72 10.09 -1.34
N GLU A 512 12.60 10.56 -1.87
CA GLU A 512 12.33 11.98 -2.11
C GLU A 512 11.31 12.61 -1.17
N GLU A 513 10.46 11.83 -0.49
CA GLU A 513 9.37 12.38 0.34
C GLU A 513 9.55 11.98 1.81
N ALA A 514 9.52 10.68 2.12
CA ALA A 514 9.71 10.19 3.49
C ALA A 514 11.06 10.61 4.07
N ARG A 515 12.12 10.65 3.26
CA ARG A 515 13.47 11.06 3.70
C ARG A 515 13.55 12.52 4.15
N LEU A 516 12.63 13.37 3.69
CA LEU A 516 12.56 14.76 4.10
C LEU A 516 11.82 14.92 5.44
N LEU A 517 11.05 13.92 5.86
CA LEU A 517 10.41 13.95 7.17
C LEU A 517 11.44 13.70 8.29
N PRO A 518 11.20 14.27 9.49
CA PRO A 518 11.95 13.90 10.68
C PRO A 518 11.87 12.39 10.96
N GLY A 519 12.93 11.82 11.54
CA GLY A 519 13.07 10.37 11.73
C GLY A 519 11.87 9.68 12.39
N ILE A 520 11.20 10.36 13.32
CA ILE A 520 10.04 9.84 14.04
C ILE A 520 8.81 9.59 13.13
N PHE A 521 8.72 10.25 11.97
CA PHE A 521 7.59 10.10 11.05
C PHE A 521 7.85 9.11 9.91
N ARG A 522 9.07 8.59 9.74
CA ARG A 522 9.48 7.76 8.58
C ARG A 522 9.96 6.36 8.98
N SER A 523 9.39 5.82 10.05
CA SER A 523 9.77 4.52 10.62
C SER A 523 9.29 3.31 9.82
N ASP A 524 8.44 3.52 8.81
CA ASP A 524 7.91 2.43 8.01
C ASP A 524 8.91 1.89 6.99
N GLU A 525 8.80 0.59 6.76
CA GLU A 525 9.60 -0.10 5.77
C GLU A 525 8.73 -0.56 4.60
N PRO A 526 9.06 -0.10 3.39
CA PRO A 526 8.59 -0.70 2.16
C PRO A 526 8.96 -2.15 2.01
N VAL A 527 7.93 -2.93 1.81
CA VAL A 527 8.00 -4.37 1.68
C VAL A 527 7.11 -4.83 0.54
N PHE A 528 7.49 -5.92 -0.09
CA PHE A 528 6.64 -6.62 -1.06
C PHE A 528 6.44 -8.05 -0.58
N ASN A 529 5.36 -8.68 -1.03
CA ASN A 529 5.11 -10.08 -0.71
C ASN A 529 5.59 -10.94 -1.88
N VAL A 530 6.45 -11.90 -1.57
CA VAL A 530 6.79 -13.00 -2.46
C VAL A 530 5.75 -14.11 -2.20
N PRO A 531 5.04 -14.59 -3.24
CA PRO A 531 4.12 -15.71 -3.12
C PRO A 531 4.72 -16.87 -2.34
N PHE A 532 3.94 -17.49 -1.45
CA PHE A 532 4.33 -18.59 -0.54
C PHE A 532 5.38 -18.22 0.53
N LEU A 533 6.46 -17.51 0.18
CA LEU A 533 7.60 -17.24 1.06
C LEU A 533 7.32 -16.16 2.11
N GLY A 534 6.52 -15.15 1.78
CA GLY A 534 6.21 -14.04 2.69
C GLY A 534 6.86 -12.72 2.26
N LYS A 535 7.13 -11.86 3.25
CA LYS A 535 7.50 -10.46 3.06
C LYS A 535 9.00 -10.34 2.81
N ASN A 536 9.38 -9.45 1.90
CA ASN A 536 10.76 -9.07 1.66
C ASN A 536 10.86 -7.54 1.56
N HIS A 537 12.01 -6.97 1.89
CA HIS A 537 12.21 -5.53 1.92
C HIS A 537 12.51 -5.00 0.52
N LEU A 538 11.87 -3.88 0.15
CA LEU A 538 12.25 -3.10 -1.02
C LEU A 538 13.39 -2.16 -0.63
N ARG A 539 14.65 -2.56 -0.83
CA ARG A 539 15.83 -1.77 -0.45
C ARG A 539 16.45 -1.05 -1.64
#